data_AF-A0A2E6C4J6-F1
#
_entry.id   AF-A0A2E6C4J6-F1
#
_cell.length_a   1.000
_cell.length_b   1.000
_cell.length_c   1.000
_cell.angle_alpha   90.00
_cell.angle_beta   90.00
_cell.angle_gamma   90.00
#
_symmetry.space_group_name_H-M   'P 1'
#
loop_
_entity.id
_entity.type
_entity.pdbx_description
1 polymer ?
#
loop_
_entity_poly.entity_id
_entity_poly.type
_entity_poly.pdbx_seq_one_letter_code
_entity_poly.pdbx_strand_id
1 'polypeptide(L)'
;MIPDVIRRDTRSWLSDLQETCERNFDAPEEARRQIRQMAGEWIDANRDGVMEDSLLEGLNMRAFRLLNCTDEDFSRWLDDLNFWKPGWRPEGTRDTDES
;
A
#
# COMPACT_ATOMS: atom_id res chain seq x y z
N MET A 1 19.41 -16.11 -21.15
CA MET A 1 18.33 -15.10 -21.19
C MET A 1 17.76 -15.05 -19.78
N ILE A 2 18.36 -14.22 -18.94
CA ILE A 2 17.81 -13.96 -17.60
C ILE A 2 16.62 -13.04 -17.89
N PRO A 3 15.36 -13.43 -17.65
CA PRO A 3 14.28 -12.47 -17.79
C PRO A 3 14.63 -11.32 -16.86
N ASP A 4 14.62 -10.09 -17.38
CA ASP A 4 14.77 -8.88 -16.60
C ASP A 4 13.90 -9.03 -15.36
N VAL A 5 14.54 -9.40 -14.25
CA VAL A 5 14.02 -9.21 -12.91
C VAL A 5 13.99 -7.70 -12.83
N ILE A 6 12.89 -7.12 -13.32
CA ILE A 6 12.53 -5.75 -13.06
C ILE A 6 12.56 -5.69 -11.54
N ARG A 7 13.68 -5.21 -10.99
CA ARG A 7 13.76 -4.83 -9.59
C ARG A 7 12.65 -3.82 -9.45
N ARG A 8 11.48 -4.25 -8.98
CA ARG A 8 10.37 -3.36 -8.68
C ARG A 8 10.87 -2.48 -7.55
N ASP A 9 11.37 -1.31 -7.92
CA ASP A 9 11.80 -0.30 -6.96
C ASP A 9 10.62 0.05 -6.05
N THR A 10 10.93 0.57 -4.88
CA THR A 10 9.97 1.02 -3.84
C THR A 10 8.84 1.89 -4.39
N ARG A 11 9.10 2.67 -5.44
CA ARG A 11 8.11 3.49 -6.12
C ARG A 11 7.10 2.68 -6.93
N SER A 12 7.52 1.56 -7.52
CA SER A 12 6.66 0.71 -8.36
C SER A 12 5.52 0.12 -7.54
N TRP A 13 5.79 -0.47 -6.37
CA TRP A 13 4.75 -1.11 -5.55
C TRP A 13 3.70 -0.13 -5.00
N LEU A 14 4.15 1.08 -4.62
CA LEU A 14 3.24 2.11 -4.15
C LEU A 14 2.38 2.67 -5.29
N SER A 15 2.98 2.88 -6.47
CA SER A 15 2.25 3.27 -7.67
C SER A 15 1.26 2.18 -8.12
N ASP A 16 1.64 0.91 -8.05
CA ASP A 16 0.76 -0.22 -8.37
C ASP A 16 -0.46 -0.25 -7.42
N LEU A 17 -0.25 0.01 -6.13
CA LEU A 17 -1.33 0.09 -5.14
C LEU A 17 -2.26 1.27 -5.46
N GLN A 18 -1.69 2.44 -5.74
CA GLN A 18 -2.45 3.64 -6.09
C GLN A 18 -3.29 3.39 -7.35
N GLU A 19 -2.67 2.89 -8.42
CA GLU A 19 -3.34 2.61 -9.69
C GLU A 19 -4.45 1.56 -9.52
N THR A 20 -4.23 0.52 -8.72
CA THR A 20 -5.26 -0.48 -8.39
C THR A 20 -6.47 0.18 -7.72
N CYS A 21 -6.25 1.11 -6.81
CA CYS A 21 -7.33 1.81 -6.14
C CYS A 21 -8.04 2.80 -7.07
N GLU A 22 -7.29 3.59 -7.84
CA GLU A 22 -7.82 4.57 -8.79
C GLU A 22 -8.63 3.91 -9.92
N ARG A 23 -8.21 2.74 -10.40
CA ARG A 23 -8.96 1.98 -11.42
C ARG A 23 -10.28 1.41 -10.92
N ASN A 24 -10.42 1.24 -9.61
CA ASN A 24 -11.58 0.63 -8.96
C ASN A 24 -12.24 1.62 -7.99
N PHE A 25 -12.13 2.94 -8.25
CA PHE A 25 -12.70 3.99 -7.40
C PHE A 25 -14.24 3.87 -7.28
N ASP A 26 -14.89 3.36 -8.32
CA ASP A 26 -16.32 3.09 -8.41
C ASP A 26 -16.71 1.68 -7.91
N ALA A 27 -15.72 0.82 -7.64
CA ALA A 27 -15.88 -0.53 -7.12
C ALA A 27 -14.93 -0.82 -5.95
N PRO A 28 -15.13 -0.20 -4.77
CA PRO A 28 -14.24 -0.34 -3.61
C PRO A 28 -14.04 -1.78 -3.15
N GLU A 29 -15.07 -2.63 -3.26
CA GLU A 29 -14.97 -4.06 -2.93
C GLU A 29 -13.96 -4.81 -3.82
N GLU A 30 -13.93 -4.52 -5.13
CA GLU A 30 -12.95 -5.11 -6.04
C GLU A 30 -11.54 -4.56 -5.78
N ALA A 31 -11.42 -3.28 -5.44
CA ALA A 31 -10.16 -2.70 -4.99
C ALA A 31 -9.65 -3.43 -3.74
N ARG A 32 -10.49 -3.60 -2.71
CA ARG A 32 -10.17 -4.31 -1.46
C ARG A 32 -9.72 -5.75 -1.74
N ARG A 33 -10.38 -6.45 -2.66
CA ARG A 33 -9.99 -7.80 -3.05
C ARG A 33 -8.59 -7.83 -3.67
N GLN A 34 -8.27 -6.92 -4.57
CA GLN A 34 -6.95 -6.82 -5.20
C GLN A 34 -5.87 -6.42 -4.19
N ILE A 35 -6.15 -5.45 -3.31
CA ILE A 35 -5.23 -5.05 -2.23
C ILE A 35 -4.84 -6.25 -1.35
N ARG A 36 -5.78 -7.15 -1.02
CA ARG A 36 -5.46 -8.37 -0.25
C ARG A 36 -4.54 -9.32 -1.01
N GLN A 37 -4.67 -9.41 -2.34
CA GLN A 37 -3.77 -10.22 -3.16
C GLN A 37 -2.38 -9.61 -3.21
N MET A 38 -2.30 -8.29 -3.45
CA MET A 38 -1.04 -7.55 -3.44
C MET A 38 -0.31 -7.67 -2.11
N ALA A 39 -1.03 -7.64 -0.99
CA ALA A 39 -0.44 -7.84 0.34
C ALA A 39 0.27 -9.20 0.48
N GLY A 40 -0.26 -10.26 -0.15
CA GLY A 40 0.42 -11.55 -0.23
C GLY A 40 1.71 -11.47 -1.07
N GLU A 41 1.66 -10.83 -2.24
CA GLU A 41 2.83 -10.63 -3.09
C GLU A 41 3.93 -9.81 -2.42
N TRP A 42 3.57 -8.81 -1.62
CA TRP A 42 4.54 -8.00 -0.87
C TRP A 42 5.27 -8.83 0.19
N ILE A 43 4.55 -9.71 0.89
CA ILE A 43 5.13 -10.62 1.89
C ILE A 43 6.11 -11.58 1.21
N ASP A 44 5.72 -12.17 0.08
CA ASP A 44 6.59 -13.07 -0.67
C ASP A 44 7.82 -12.33 -1.22
N ALA A 45 7.64 -11.13 -1.80
CA ALA A 45 8.74 -10.30 -2.28
C ALA A 45 9.69 -9.86 -1.17
N ASN A 46 9.17 -9.56 0.03
CA ASN A 46 9.97 -9.23 1.19
C ASN A 46 10.77 -10.45 1.67
N ARG A 47 10.13 -11.63 1.73
CA ARG A 47 10.79 -12.89 2.07
C ARG A 47 11.92 -13.25 1.11
N ASP A 48 11.77 -12.94 -0.18
CA ASP A 48 12.77 -13.17 -1.21
C ASP A 48 13.86 -12.07 -1.25
N GLY A 49 13.79 -11.07 -0.36
CA GLY A 49 14.75 -9.96 -0.28
C GLY A 49 14.62 -8.94 -1.42
N VAL A 50 13.51 -8.97 -2.15
CA VAL A 50 13.19 -8.01 -3.24
C VAL A 50 12.60 -6.72 -2.67
N MET A 51 11.90 -6.80 -1.54
CA MET A 51 11.25 -5.67 -0.86
C MET A 51 11.85 -5.47 0.53
N GLU A 52 12.18 -4.22 0.88
CA GLU A 52 12.62 -3.88 2.24
C GLU A 52 11.45 -3.89 3.24
N ASP A 53 11.74 -4.24 4.50
CA ASP A 53 10.76 -4.28 5.59
C ASP A 53 10.04 -2.93 5.78
N SER A 54 10.79 -1.83 5.64
CA SER A 54 10.26 -0.47 5.77
C SER A 54 9.22 -0.14 4.70
N LEU A 55 9.39 -0.67 3.50
CA LEU A 55 8.43 -0.54 2.41
C LEU A 55 7.20 -1.42 2.65
N LEU A 56 7.42 -2.68 3.02
CA LEU A 56 6.34 -3.63 3.35
C LEU A 56 5.43 -3.06 4.44
N GLU A 57 6.02 -2.54 5.52
CA GLU A 57 5.30 -1.90 6.62
C GLU A 57 4.45 -0.72 6.12
N GLY A 58 5.06 0.14 5.29
CA GLY A 58 4.40 1.29 4.67
C GLY A 58 3.19 0.91 3.81
N LEU A 59 3.32 -0.12 2.98
CA LEU A 59 2.25 -0.60 2.11
C LEU A 59 1.15 -1.28 2.92
N ASN A 60 1.51 -2.10 3.91
CA ASN A 60 0.54 -2.76 4.78
C ASN A 60 -0.29 -1.79 5.61
N MET A 61 0.30 -0.71 6.14
CA MET A 61 -0.47 0.31 6.86
C MET A 61 -1.52 0.99 5.97
N ARG A 62 -1.13 1.32 4.72
CA ARG A 62 -2.04 1.91 3.74
C ARG A 62 -3.13 0.93 3.33
N ALA A 63 -2.76 -0.30 2.99
CA ALA A 63 -3.68 -1.37 2.67
C ALA A 63 -4.68 -1.61 3.81
N PHE A 64 -4.21 -1.69 5.06
CA PHE A 64 -5.08 -1.83 6.22
C PHE A 64 -6.10 -0.69 6.31
N ARG A 65 -5.67 0.56 6.08
CA ARG A 65 -6.59 1.71 6.08
C ARG A 65 -7.66 1.59 4.98
N LEU A 66 -7.25 1.27 3.75
CA LEU A 66 -8.13 1.11 2.59
C LEU A 66 -9.08 -0.10 2.73
N LEU A 67 -8.65 -1.16 3.41
CA LEU A 67 -9.45 -2.36 3.67
C LEU A 67 -10.49 -2.16 4.78
N ASN A 68 -10.27 -1.23 5.71
CA ASN A 68 -11.13 -1.00 6.88
C ASN A 68 -11.94 0.30 6.82
N CYS A 69 -11.74 1.16 5.81
CA CYS A 69 -12.50 2.39 5.65
C CYS A 69 -13.84 2.14 4.97
N THR A 70 -14.77 3.09 5.09
CA THR A 70 -16.02 3.10 4.33
C THR A 70 -15.76 3.39 2.85
N ASP A 71 -16.75 3.17 1.99
CA ASP A 71 -16.64 3.44 0.55
C ASP A 71 -16.49 4.96 0.26
N GLU A 72 -17.16 5.81 1.05
CA GLU A 72 -16.98 7.27 0.99
C GLU A 72 -15.56 7.67 1.40
N ASP A 73 -15.04 7.09 2.49
CA ASP A 73 -13.69 7.38 2.95
C ASP A 73 -12.63 6.80 2.01
N PHE A 74 -12.91 5.69 1.33
CA PHE A 74 -12.01 5.11 0.34
C PHE A 74 -11.66 6.14 -0.73
N SER A 75 -12.67 6.76 -1.33
CA SER A 75 -12.49 7.82 -2.31
C SER A 75 -11.70 9.01 -1.76
N ARG A 76 -12.00 9.43 -0.51
CA ARG A 76 -11.26 10.52 0.16
C ARG A 76 -9.77 10.20 0.33
N TRP A 77 -9.42 8.95 0.63
CA TRP A 77 -8.02 8.53 0.73
C TRP A 77 -7.30 8.53 -0.62
N LEU A 78 -8.01 8.23 -1.72
CA LEU A 78 -7.43 8.30 -3.06
C LEU A 78 -7.03 9.73 -3.41
N ASP A 79 -7.88 10.70 -3.06
CA ASP A 79 -7.65 12.12 -3.28
C ASP A 79 -6.58 12.74 -2.36
N ASP A 80 -6.17 12.05 -1.29
CA ASP A 80 -5.15 12.54 -0.36
C ASP A 80 -3.72 12.31 -0.88
N LEU A 81 -3.15 13.32 -1.52
CA LEU A 81 -1.76 13.28 -1.99
C LEU A 81 -0.74 13.03 -0.87
N ASN A 82 -1.03 13.34 0.39
CA ASN A 82 -0.12 13.05 1.50
C ASN A 82 -0.13 11.55 1.87
N PHE A 83 -1.25 10.86 1.68
CA PHE A 83 -1.37 9.41 1.86
C PHE A 83 -0.38 8.66 0.95
N TRP A 84 -0.23 9.11 -0.29
CA TRP A 84 0.66 8.53 -1.29
C TRP A 84 2.12 8.99 -1.20
N LYS A 85 2.47 9.90 -0.28
CA LYS A 85 3.87 10.31 -0.09
C LYS A 85 4.67 9.25 0.66
N PRO A 86 5.95 9.04 0.30
CA PRO A 86 6.84 8.22 1.11
C PRO A 86 6.96 8.81 2.52
N GLY A 87 6.97 7.94 3.54
CA GLY A 87 7.01 8.36 4.94
C GLY A 87 5.66 8.70 5.57
N TRP A 88 4.53 8.55 4.85
CA TRP A 88 3.21 8.62 5.47
C TRP A 88 3.06 7.58 6.59
N ARG A 89 2.46 8.01 7.69
CA ARG A 89 2.12 7.22 8.88
C ARG A 89 0.71 7.64 9.31
N PRO A 90 -0.16 6.73 9.74
CA PRO A 90 -1.49 7.09 10.23
C PRO A 90 -1.38 7.96 11.49
N GLU A 91 -2.24 8.97 11.63
CA GLU A 91 -2.34 9.75 12.87
C GLU A 91 -2.68 8.82 14.04
N GLY A 92 -1.88 8.87 15.10
CA GLY A 92 -1.97 7.96 16.26
C GLY A 92 -0.80 6.98 16.42
N THR A 93 0.11 6.84 15.45
CA THR A 93 1.38 6.10 15.65
C THR A 93 2.52 6.99 16.18
N ARG A 94 2.22 8.23 16.56
CA ARG A 94 3.14 9.19 17.19
C ARG A 94 2.83 9.36 18.67
N ASP A 95 2.64 8.30 19.42
CA ASP A 95 2.53 8.42 20.89
C ASP A 95 2.75 7.05 21.54
N THR A 96 4.01 6.73 21.84
CA THR A 96 4.49 6.06 23.06
C THR A 96 6.02 5.99 22.98
N ASP A 97 6.68 7.14 23.09
CA ASP A 97 8.08 7.23 23.55
C ASP A 97 8.23 8.50 24.41
N GLU A 98 7.37 8.64 25.42
CA GLU A 98 7.61 9.49 26.59
C GLU A 98 6.89 8.88 27.80
N SER A 99 7.59 8.02 28.55
CA SER A 99 7.56 7.92 30.03
C SER A 99 8.53 6.85 30.53
#